data_AF-A0A7Y3KIL1-F1
#
_entry.id   AF-A0A7Y3KIL1-F1
#
_cell.length_a   1.000
_cell.length_b   1.000
_cell.length_c   1.000
_cell.angle_alpha   90.00
_cell.angle_beta   90.00
_cell.angle_gamma   90.00
#
_symmetry.space_group_name_H-M   'P 1'
#
loop_
_entity.id
_entity.type
_entity.pdbx_description
1 polymer ?
#
loop_
_entity_poly.entity_id
_entity_poly.type
_entity_poly.pdbx_seq_one_letter_code
_entity_poly.pdbx_strand_id
1 'polypeptide(L)'
;MNFIKPNARVCIIKAVLKSYLLLIMLSALHSAKAQTPARDTSRFLHIIKPYILPCSSMFVSGLLDGTIETINYHYYNGFKLVFPKANDQFWNPAVSWTNKYKDHNAALGPKFPGSTTAFVFTTDAYHALRTARNFIDFGTITYYINRSCNQTRKPPFRKYLLDALIIAASHALGFTAAYSVIFR
;
A
#
# COMPACT_ATOMS: atom_id res chain seq x y z
N MET A 1 -26.25 59.28 32.76
CA MET A 1 -26.82 58.65 31.54
C MET A 1 -25.66 58.20 30.66
N ASN A 2 -25.31 56.92 30.66
CA ASN A 2 -24.16 56.40 29.91
C ASN A 2 -24.59 55.90 28.52
N PHE A 3 -24.20 56.64 27.49
CA PHE A 3 -24.37 56.28 26.09
C PHE A 3 -23.47 55.09 25.74
N ILE A 4 -24.06 53.92 25.50
CA ILE A 4 -23.36 52.75 24.97
C ILE A 4 -22.95 53.06 23.52
N LYS A 5 -21.64 53.05 23.26
CA LYS A 5 -21.05 53.33 21.94
C LYS A 5 -21.64 52.42 20.84
N PRO A 6 -21.95 52.93 19.64
CA PRO A 6 -22.63 52.19 18.56
C PRO A 6 -21.89 50.92 18.10
N ASN A 7 -20.57 50.84 18.33
CA ASN A 7 -19.77 49.65 17.99
C ASN A 7 -20.03 48.43 18.88
N ALA A 8 -20.59 48.61 20.09
CA ALA A 8 -20.89 47.49 20.98
C ALA A 8 -22.09 46.66 20.50
N ARG A 9 -23.10 47.30 19.88
CA ARG A 9 -24.29 46.61 19.35
C ARG A 9 -23.95 45.72 18.16
N VAL A 10 -23.04 46.15 17.28
CA VAL A 10 -22.58 45.35 16.14
C VAL A 10 -21.77 44.14 16.60
N CYS A 11 -20.96 44.27 17.65
CA CYS A 11 -20.24 43.13 18.24
C CYS A 11 -21.17 42.10 18.87
N ILE A 12 -22.19 42.55 19.61
CA ILE A 12 -23.16 41.64 20.25
C ILE A 12 -24.00 40.91 19.19
N ILE A 13 -24.47 41.59 18.15
CA ILE A 13 -25.22 40.94 17.06
C ILE A 13 -24.35 39.93 16.31
N LYS A 14 -23.08 40.25 16.03
CA LYS A 14 -22.14 39.30 15.39
C LYS A 14 -21.82 38.10 16.29
N ALA A 15 -21.73 38.30 17.60
CA ALA A 15 -21.52 37.21 18.56
C ALA A 15 -22.75 36.30 18.65
N VAL A 16 -23.96 36.86 18.71
CA VAL A 16 -25.22 36.10 18.72
C VAL A 16 -25.42 35.34 17.40
N LEU A 17 -25.13 35.97 16.25
CA LEU A 17 -25.22 35.28 14.94
C LEU A 17 -24.23 34.12 14.84
N LYS A 18 -22.98 34.29 15.31
CA LYS A 18 -21.99 33.20 15.35
C LYS A 18 -22.42 32.08 16.29
N SER A 19 -23.07 32.40 17.41
CA SER A 19 -23.58 31.42 18.37
C SER A 19 -24.72 30.59 17.77
N TYR A 20 -25.65 31.24 17.05
CA TYR A 20 -26.73 30.57 16.32
C TYR A 20 -26.20 29.73 15.16
N LEU A 21 -25.21 30.22 14.39
CA LEU A 21 -24.58 29.43 13.32
C LEU A 21 -23.88 28.20 13.89
N LEU A 22 -23.22 28.33 15.04
CA LEU A 22 -22.56 27.21 15.73
C LEU A 22 -23.58 26.20 16.25
N LEU A 23 -24.72 26.65 16.80
CA LEU A 23 -25.82 25.80 17.23
C LEU A 23 -26.51 25.09 16.06
N ILE A 24 -26.67 25.74 14.90
CA ILE A 24 -27.20 25.13 13.68
C ILE A 24 -26.20 24.10 13.10
N MET A 25 -24.89 24.38 13.17
CA MET A 25 -23.85 23.43 12.75
C MET A 25 -23.73 22.24 13.70
N LEU A 26 -23.89 22.45 15.02
CA LEU A 26 -23.90 21.37 16.02
C LEU A 26 -25.18 20.53 15.97
N SER A 27 -26.33 21.13 15.64
CA SER A 27 -27.58 20.38 15.43
C SER A 27 -27.54 19.61 14.10
N ALA A 28 -26.94 20.18 13.04
CA ALA A 28 -26.67 19.45 11.80
C ALA A 28 -25.67 18.29 12.00
N LEU A 29 -24.67 18.44 12.87
CA LEU A 29 -23.75 17.35 13.24
C LEU A 29 -24.42 16.25 14.07
N HIS A 30 -25.38 16.60 14.93
CA HIS A 30 -26.17 15.60 15.68
C HIS A 30 -27.20 14.89 14.79
N SER A 31 -27.82 15.59 13.82
CA SER A 31 -28.67 14.96 12.81
C SER A 31 -27.89 14.07 11.84
N ALA A 32 -26.64 14.40 11.50
CA ALA A 32 -25.78 13.57 10.65
C ALA A 32 -25.28 12.29 11.32
N LYS A 33 -25.21 12.25 12.67
CA LYS A 33 -24.85 11.04 13.44
C LYS A 33 -26.04 10.14 13.79
N ALA A 34 -27.28 10.62 13.70
CA ALA A 34 -28.45 9.89 14.19
C ALA A 34 -29.09 8.94 13.15
N GLN A 35 -28.75 9.04 11.86
CA GLN A 35 -29.35 8.24 10.78
C GLN A 35 -28.34 7.94 9.65
N THR A 36 -27.20 7.31 9.94
CA THR A 36 -26.58 6.45 8.92
C THR A 36 -27.24 5.09 9.04
N PRO A 37 -28.14 4.70 8.10
CA PRO A 37 -28.86 3.45 8.22
C PRO A 37 -27.85 2.31 8.09
N ALA A 38 -27.91 1.34 9.00
CA ALA A 38 -27.12 0.09 8.91
C ALA A 38 -27.23 -0.61 7.53
N ARG A 39 -28.24 -0.24 6.71
CA ARG A 39 -28.46 -0.64 5.32
C ARG A 39 -27.43 -0.10 4.32
N ASP A 40 -26.84 1.08 4.53
CA ASP A 40 -25.89 1.68 3.58
C ASP A 40 -24.48 1.11 3.77
N THR A 41 -24.07 0.93 5.03
CA THR A 41 -22.80 0.30 5.40
C THR A 41 -22.72 -1.15 4.89
N SER A 42 -23.81 -1.92 4.95
CA SER A 42 -23.83 -3.31 4.48
C SER A 42 -23.67 -3.43 2.95
N ARG A 43 -24.27 -2.49 2.19
CA ARG A 43 -24.12 -2.44 0.73
C ARG A 43 -22.69 -2.08 0.31
N PHE A 44 -22.09 -1.10 0.99
CA PHE A 44 -20.71 -0.70 0.76
C PHE A 44 -19.71 -1.84 1.04
N LEU A 45 -19.86 -2.50 2.20
CA LEU A 45 -19.02 -3.64 2.57
C LEU A 45 -19.14 -4.79 1.56
N HIS A 46 -20.34 -5.06 1.05
CA HIS A 46 -20.54 -6.09 0.02
C HIS A 46 -19.80 -5.78 -1.28
N ILE A 47 -19.69 -4.51 -1.67
CA ILE A 47 -18.96 -4.06 -2.86
C ILE A 47 -17.44 -4.20 -2.67
N ILE A 48 -16.92 -3.87 -1.48
CA ILE A 48 -15.48 -3.81 -1.22
C ILE A 48 -14.88 -5.15 -0.82
N LYS A 49 -15.63 -5.99 -0.09
CA LYS A 49 -15.19 -7.32 0.35
C LYS A 49 -14.43 -8.12 -0.72
N PRO A 50 -14.89 -8.21 -1.98
CA PRO A 50 -14.15 -8.94 -3.02
C PRO A 50 -12.81 -8.32 -3.45
N TYR A 51 -12.57 -7.05 -3.13
CA TYR A 51 -11.36 -6.32 -3.48
C TYR A 51 -10.33 -6.26 -2.35
N ILE A 52 -10.72 -6.54 -1.10
CA ILE A 52 -9.82 -6.47 0.06
C ILE A 52 -8.58 -7.33 -0.17
N LEU A 53 -8.78 -8.63 -0.40
CA LEU A 53 -7.67 -9.57 -0.60
C LEU A 53 -6.78 -9.18 -1.79
N PRO A 54 -7.29 -9.04 -3.03
CA PRO A 54 -6.42 -8.74 -4.16
C PRO A 54 -5.76 -7.36 -4.07
N CYS A 55 -6.45 -6.33 -3.55
CA CYS A 55 -5.83 -5.02 -3.40
C CYS A 55 -4.72 -5.04 -2.33
N SER A 56 -4.98 -5.65 -1.17
CA SER A 56 -3.96 -5.79 -0.12
C SER A 56 -2.75 -6.59 -0.61
N SER A 57 -2.97 -7.72 -1.27
CA SER A 57 -1.89 -8.53 -1.86
C SER A 57 -1.08 -7.71 -2.86
N MET A 58 -1.75 -7.03 -3.80
CA MET A 58 -1.07 -6.29 -4.85
C MET A 58 -0.38 -5.03 -4.34
N PHE A 59 -0.88 -4.41 -3.28
CA PHE A 59 -0.19 -3.35 -2.57
C PHE A 59 1.11 -3.85 -1.94
N VAL A 60 1.09 -5.00 -1.28
CA VAL A 60 2.32 -5.63 -0.73
C VAL A 60 3.28 -6.02 -1.85
N SER A 61 2.78 -6.58 -2.96
CA SER A 61 3.59 -6.87 -4.15
C SER A 61 4.31 -5.61 -4.66
N GLY A 62 3.58 -4.50 -4.80
CA GLY A 62 4.17 -3.21 -5.17
C GLY A 62 5.20 -2.70 -4.17
N LEU A 63 4.94 -2.82 -2.86
CA LEU A 63 5.93 -2.44 -1.83
C LEU A 63 7.24 -3.24 -1.96
N LEU A 64 7.15 -4.54 -2.22
CA LEU A 64 8.33 -5.39 -2.45
C LEU A 64 9.08 -4.94 -3.71
N ASP A 65 8.36 -4.64 -4.78
CA ASP A 65 8.93 -4.16 -6.05
C ASP A 65 9.65 -2.81 -5.89
N GLY A 66 9.02 -1.85 -5.21
CA GLY A 66 9.66 -0.56 -4.92
C GLY A 66 10.87 -0.71 -4.00
N THR A 67 10.87 -1.68 -3.09
CA THR A 67 12.03 -2.01 -2.25
C THR A 67 13.16 -2.60 -3.10
N ILE A 68 12.85 -3.50 -4.04
CA ILE A 68 13.81 -4.09 -5.00
C ILE A 68 14.50 -2.99 -5.82
N GLU A 69 13.72 -2.05 -6.37
CA GLU A 69 14.26 -0.94 -7.14
C GLU A 69 15.15 -0.03 -6.27
N THR A 70 14.72 0.24 -5.03
CA THR A 70 15.50 1.03 -4.09
C THR A 70 16.85 0.37 -3.77
N ILE A 71 16.89 -0.93 -3.46
CA ILE A 71 18.17 -1.60 -3.13
C ILE A 71 19.12 -1.64 -4.33
N ASN A 72 18.62 -1.64 -5.57
CA ASN A 72 19.45 -1.64 -6.77
C ASN A 72 20.00 -0.26 -7.12
N TYR A 73 19.17 0.79 -6.99
CA TYR A 73 19.50 2.11 -7.53
C TYR A 73 19.79 3.17 -6.46
N HIS A 74 19.26 2.99 -5.25
CA HIS A 74 19.34 3.96 -4.15
C HIS A 74 19.75 3.30 -2.83
N TYR A 75 20.72 2.38 -2.88
CA TYR A 75 21.11 1.61 -1.70
C TYR A 75 21.61 2.51 -0.57
N TYR A 76 22.64 3.32 -0.81
CA TYR A 76 23.29 4.13 0.23
C TYR A 76 22.53 5.41 0.56
N ASN A 77 21.89 6.03 -0.42
CA ASN A 77 21.15 7.29 -0.30
C ASN A 77 19.65 7.10 -0.06
N GLY A 78 19.18 5.86 0.13
CA GLY A 78 17.78 5.55 0.40
C GLY A 78 17.64 4.42 1.41
N PHE A 79 17.77 3.17 0.96
CA PHE A 79 17.53 1.99 1.81
C PHE A 79 18.37 1.97 3.09
N LYS A 80 19.68 2.19 2.97
CA LYS A 80 20.64 2.15 4.08
C LYS A 80 20.48 3.33 5.04
N LEU A 81 19.91 4.46 4.61
CA LEU A 81 19.58 5.57 5.51
C LEU A 81 18.45 5.19 6.46
N VAL A 82 17.42 4.51 5.95
CA VAL A 82 16.30 4.00 6.75
C VAL A 82 16.74 2.82 7.63
N PHE A 83 17.58 1.93 7.08
CA PHE A 83 18.07 0.74 7.77
C PHE A 83 19.61 0.71 7.88
N PRO A 84 20.22 1.58 8.72
CA PRO A 84 21.68 1.70 8.80
C PRO A 84 22.37 0.44 9.31
N LYS A 85 21.64 -0.42 10.04
CA LYS A 85 22.13 -1.71 10.56
C LYS A 85 21.85 -2.90 9.63
N ALA A 86 21.28 -2.67 8.45
CA ALA A 86 21.05 -3.76 7.49
C ALA A 86 22.40 -4.40 7.10
N ASN A 87 22.45 -5.73 7.05
CA ASN A 87 23.65 -6.45 6.62
C ASN A 87 23.88 -6.26 5.12
N ASP A 88 24.96 -5.57 4.75
CA ASP A 88 25.31 -5.30 3.35
C ASP A 88 25.50 -6.59 2.57
N GLN A 89 26.04 -7.62 3.21
CA GLN A 89 26.26 -8.91 2.56
C GLN A 89 24.94 -9.56 2.11
N PHE A 90 23.78 -9.21 2.69
CA PHE A 90 22.48 -9.70 2.22
C PHE A 90 21.70 -8.67 1.40
N TRP A 91 21.71 -7.41 1.82
CA TRP A 91 20.85 -6.35 1.28
C TRP A 91 21.45 -5.56 0.13
N ASN A 92 22.78 -5.48 0.02
CA ASN A 92 23.45 -4.67 -1.00
C ASN A 92 23.77 -5.52 -2.25
N PRO A 93 23.10 -5.31 -3.39
CA PRO A 93 23.32 -6.10 -4.60
C PRO A 93 24.76 -6.04 -5.13
N ALA A 94 25.52 -4.99 -4.80
CA ALA A 94 26.92 -4.87 -5.21
C ALA A 94 27.84 -5.96 -4.62
N VAL A 95 27.48 -6.52 -3.47
CA VAL A 95 28.28 -7.55 -2.77
C VAL A 95 27.51 -8.85 -2.53
N SER A 96 26.18 -8.78 -2.36
CA SER A 96 25.36 -9.92 -1.96
C SER A 96 25.24 -11.00 -3.03
N TRP A 97 25.45 -10.67 -4.30
CA TRP A 97 25.45 -11.63 -5.41
C TRP A 97 26.46 -12.77 -5.22
N THR A 98 27.51 -12.56 -4.43
CA THR A 98 28.53 -13.58 -4.13
C THR A 98 28.03 -14.67 -3.18
N ASN A 99 26.95 -14.44 -2.42
CA ASN A 99 26.44 -15.36 -1.40
C ASN A 99 25.98 -16.71 -1.95
N LYS A 100 25.68 -16.77 -3.25
CA LYS A 100 25.31 -18.02 -3.92
C LYS A 100 26.50 -18.94 -4.18
N TYR A 101 27.74 -18.51 -3.93
CA TYR A 101 28.95 -19.28 -4.17
C TYR A 101 29.68 -19.65 -2.87
N LYS A 102 30.49 -20.71 -2.91
CA LYS A 102 31.34 -21.11 -1.77
C LYS A 102 32.36 -20.02 -1.47
N ASP A 103 32.52 -19.67 -0.19
CA ASP A 103 33.46 -18.65 0.29
C ASP A 103 33.41 -17.33 -0.51
N HIS A 104 32.21 -16.96 -0.99
CA HIS A 104 31.99 -15.77 -1.83
C HIS A 104 32.76 -15.77 -3.16
N ASN A 105 33.24 -16.94 -3.62
CA ASN A 105 34.04 -17.08 -4.83
C ASN A 105 33.35 -17.95 -5.88
N ALA A 106 32.97 -17.34 -7.00
CA ALA A 106 32.30 -18.03 -8.11
C ALA A 106 33.12 -19.19 -8.71
N ALA A 107 34.45 -19.14 -8.68
CA ALA A 107 35.31 -20.20 -9.18
C ALA A 107 35.21 -21.49 -8.35
N LEU A 108 34.78 -21.41 -7.08
CA LEU A 108 34.59 -22.56 -6.20
C LEU A 108 33.22 -23.24 -6.37
N GLY A 109 32.37 -22.68 -7.24
CA GLY A 109 31.04 -23.21 -7.55
C GLY A 109 29.97 -22.82 -6.53
N PRO A 110 28.77 -23.41 -6.65
CA PRO A 110 27.61 -23.04 -5.82
C PRO A 110 27.84 -23.37 -4.34
N LYS A 111 27.38 -22.48 -3.46
CA LYS A 111 27.46 -22.62 -2.00
C LYS A 111 26.78 -23.90 -1.50
N PHE A 112 25.63 -24.22 -2.07
CA PHE A 112 24.87 -25.45 -1.84
C PHE A 112 24.04 -25.79 -3.09
N PRO A 113 23.52 -27.02 -3.24
CA PRO A 113 22.75 -27.42 -4.41
C PRO A 113 21.60 -26.44 -4.69
N GLY A 114 21.59 -25.85 -5.88
CA GLY A 114 20.57 -24.89 -6.32
C GLY A 114 20.75 -23.46 -5.82
N SER A 115 21.81 -23.11 -5.08
CA SER A 115 22.05 -21.73 -4.61
C SER A 115 22.22 -20.73 -5.77
N THR A 116 22.64 -21.18 -6.95
CA THR A 116 22.75 -20.37 -8.18
C THR A 116 21.54 -20.51 -9.10
N THR A 117 20.55 -21.33 -8.74
CA THR A 117 19.35 -21.63 -9.55
C THR A 117 18.07 -21.58 -8.71
N ALA A 118 17.42 -22.71 -8.41
CA ALA A 118 16.09 -22.75 -7.79
C ALA A 118 16.02 -22.17 -6.37
N PHE A 119 17.13 -22.20 -5.63
CA PHE A 119 17.22 -21.71 -4.26
C PHE A 119 17.97 -20.38 -4.12
N VAL A 120 18.21 -19.67 -5.23
CA VAL A 120 18.91 -18.37 -5.22
C VAL A 120 18.20 -17.33 -4.34
N PHE A 121 16.88 -17.44 -4.17
CA PHE A 121 16.09 -16.58 -3.29
C PHE A 121 16.47 -16.62 -1.81
N THR A 122 17.27 -17.62 -1.39
CA THR A 122 17.76 -17.71 -0.01
C THR A 122 19.12 -17.02 0.17
N THR A 123 19.73 -16.53 -0.91
CA THR A 123 21.12 -16.08 -0.90
C THR A 123 21.26 -14.57 -0.76
N ASP A 124 20.30 -13.78 -1.25
CA ASP A 124 20.32 -12.32 -1.16
C ASP A 124 18.91 -11.71 -1.14
N ALA A 125 18.82 -10.46 -0.72
CA ALA A 125 17.55 -9.75 -0.60
C ALA A 125 16.85 -9.56 -1.95
N TYR A 126 17.59 -9.33 -3.03
CA TYR A 126 17.01 -9.10 -4.35
C TYR A 126 16.19 -10.32 -4.81
N HIS A 127 16.79 -11.50 -4.78
CA HIS A 127 16.11 -12.73 -5.18
C HIS A 127 15.03 -13.15 -4.18
N ALA A 128 15.23 -12.89 -2.88
CA ALA A 128 14.24 -13.15 -1.84
C ALA A 128 12.96 -12.32 -2.08
N LEU A 129 13.10 -11.01 -2.20
CA LEU A 129 11.99 -10.08 -2.42
C LEU A 129 11.28 -10.36 -3.75
N ARG A 130 12.05 -10.61 -4.82
CA ARG A 130 11.49 -10.91 -6.15
C ARG A 130 10.69 -12.21 -6.13
N THR A 131 11.19 -13.23 -5.45
CA THR A 131 10.47 -14.49 -5.26
C THR A 131 9.19 -14.29 -4.46
N ALA A 132 9.25 -13.57 -3.34
CA ALA A 132 8.08 -13.25 -2.52
C ALA A 132 7.02 -12.48 -3.31
N ARG A 133 7.42 -11.45 -4.06
CA ARG A 133 6.54 -10.67 -4.95
C ARG A 133 5.85 -11.59 -5.97
N ASN A 134 6.63 -12.43 -6.67
CA ASN A 134 6.08 -13.35 -7.65
C ASN A 134 5.07 -14.35 -7.02
N PHE A 135 5.34 -14.87 -5.82
CA PHE A 135 4.38 -15.74 -5.12
C PHE A 135 3.06 -15.01 -4.80
N ILE A 136 3.12 -13.75 -4.40
CA ILE A 136 1.94 -12.93 -4.14
C ILE A 136 1.16 -12.66 -5.43
N ASP A 137 1.85 -12.34 -6.54
CA ASP A 137 1.24 -12.10 -7.84
C ASP A 137 0.55 -13.38 -8.35
N PHE A 138 1.24 -14.51 -8.31
CA PHE A 138 0.66 -15.81 -8.69
C PHE A 138 -0.52 -16.17 -7.80
N GLY A 139 -0.41 -16.00 -6.49
CA GLY A 139 -1.53 -16.24 -5.56
C GLY A 139 -2.75 -15.37 -5.87
N THR A 140 -2.53 -14.10 -6.24
CA THR A 140 -3.60 -13.17 -6.63
C THR A 140 -4.26 -13.60 -7.94
N ILE A 141 -3.46 -13.98 -8.96
CA ILE A 141 -3.99 -14.49 -10.23
C ILE A 141 -4.78 -15.79 -10.01
N THR A 142 -4.24 -16.74 -9.25
CA THR A 142 -4.92 -18.00 -8.92
C THR A 142 -6.25 -17.75 -8.20
N TYR A 143 -6.28 -16.80 -7.27
CA TYR A 143 -7.52 -16.38 -6.61
C TYR A 143 -8.58 -15.87 -7.61
N TYR A 144 -8.19 -15.03 -8.58
CA TYR A 144 -9.10 -14.56 -9.62
C TYR A 144 -9.59 -15.67 -10.55
N ILE A 145 -8.70 -16.57 -10.96
CA ILE A 145 -9.07 -17.73 -11.80
C ILE A 145 -10.08 -18.59 -11.06
N ASN A 146 -9.80 -18.98 -9.81
CA ASN A 146 -10.70 -19.80 -9.01
C ASN A 146 -12.08 -19.12 -8.83
N ARG A 147 -12.08 -17.81 -8.54
CA ARG A 147 -13.32 -17.04 -8.41
C ARG A 147 -14.11 -16.98 -9.73
N SER A 148 -13.43 -16.86 -10.87
CA SER A 148 -14.06 -16.84 -12.20
C SER A 148 -14.70 -18.20 -12.53
N CYS A 149 -14.01 -19.31 -12.22
CA CYS A 149 -14.55 -20.66 -12.40
C CYS A 149 -15.79 -20.95 -11.55
N ASN A 150 -15.90 -20.32 -10.38
CA ASN A 150 -17.05 -20.48 -9.47
C ASN A 150 -18.25 -19.58 -9.82
N GLN A 151 -18.17 -18.77 -10.89
CA GLN A 151 -19.27 -17.91 -11.30
C GLN A 151 -20.22 -18.63 -12.25
N THR A 152 -21.52 -18.56 -11.95
CA THR A 152 -22.59 -19.10 -12.80
C THR A 152 -22.79 -18.30 -14.10
N ARG A 153 -22.35 -17.05 -14.14
CA ARG A 153 -22.47 -16.16 -15.30
C ARG A 153 -21.16 -15.42 -15.55
N LYS A 154 -20.72 -15.42 -16.81
CA LYS A 154 -19.55 -14.64 -17.26
C LYS A 154 -19.82 -13.14 -17.08
N PRO A 155 -18.96 -12.40 -16.36
CA PRO A 155 -19.05 -10.95 -16.29
C PRO A 155 -18.82 -10.27 -17.65
N PRO A 156 -19.37 -9.06 -17.85
CA PRO A 156 -19.07 -8.25 -19.04
C PRO A 156 -17.61 -7.79 -19.02
N PHE A 157 -17.01 -7.59 -20.21
CA PHE A 157 -15.60 -7.22 -20.36
C PHE A 157 -15.16 -5.99 -19.54
N ARG A 158 -16.02 -4.98 -19.45
CA ARG A 158 -15.77 -3.75 -18.67
C ARG A 158 -15.42 -4.03 -17.20
N LYS A 159 -15.94 -5.13 -16.63
CA LYS A 159 -15.60 -5.53 -15.26
C LYS A 159 -14.16 -6.00 -15.15
N TYR A 160 -13.66 -6.80 -16.10
CA TYR A 160 -12.26 -7.23 -16.09
C TYR A 160 -11.31 -6.04 -16.24
N LEU A 161 -11.67 -5.06 -17.09
CA LEU A 161 -10.91 -3.83 -17.21
C LEU A 161 -10.87 -3.05 -15.89
N LEU A 162 -12.03 -2.89 -15.22
CA LEU A 162 -12.09 -2.23 -13.93
C LEU A 162 -11.26 -2.97 -12.85
N ASP A 163 -11.38 -4.29 -12.79
CA ASP A 163 -10.61 -5.11 -11.84
C ASP A 163 -9.10 -4.96 -12.09
N ALA A 164 -8.66 -4.99 -13.36
CA ALA A 164 -7.26 -4.78 -13.73
C ALA A 164 -6.76 -3.38 -13.33
N LEU A 165 -7.56 -2.33 -13.55
CA LEU A 165 -7.20 -0.96 -13.16
C LEU A 165 -7.09 -0.79 -11.65
N ILE A 166 -8.03 -1.37 -10.88
CA ILE A 166 -8.00 -1.31 -9.41
C ILE A 166 -6.76 -2.04 -8.87
N ILE A 167 -6.46 -3.23 -9.38
CA ILE A 167 -5.29 -4.00 -8.99
C ILE A 167 -3.99 -3.26 -9.34
N ALA A 168 -3.89 -2.74 -10.57
CA ALA A 168 -2.72 -2.00 -11.03
C ALA A 168 -2.50 -0.74 -10.21
N ALA A 169 -3.57 0.00 -9.88
CA ALA A 169 -3.50 1.14 -8.98
C ALA A 169 -3.00 0.74 -7.59
N SER A 170 -3.49 -0.36 -7.02
CA SER A 170 -3.04 -0.87 -5.73
C SER A 170 -1.54 -1.20 -5.72
N HIS A 171 -1.06 -1.87 -6.77
CA HIS A 171 0.38 -2.15 -6.94
C HIS A 171 1.20 -0.86 -7.08
N ALA A 172 0.76 0.08 -7.92
CA ALA A 172 1.44 1.35 -8.10
C ALA A 172 1.51 2.16 -6.79
N LEU A 173 0.46 2.14 -5.97
CA LEU A 173 0.45 2.76 -4.65
C LEU A 173 1.46 2.11 -3.71
N GLY A 174 1.53 0.78 -3.69
CA GLY A 174 2.53 0.04 -2.92
C GLY A 174 3.96 0.38 -3.35
N PHE A 175 4.21 0.37 -4.66
CA PHE A 175 5.51 0.74 -5.23
C PHE A 175 5.90 2.16 -4.83
N THR A 176 4.98 3.11 -5.00
CA THR A 176 5.22 4.52 -4.67
C THR A 176 5.49 4.71 -3.19
N ALA A 177 4.77 3.99 -2.32
CA ALA A 177 4.99 4.03 -0.88
C ALA A 177 6.42 3.58 -0.52
N ALA A 178 6.92 2.47 -1.07
CA ALA A 178 8.30 2.05 -0.84
C ALA A 178 9.30 3.03 -1.49
N TYR A 179 9.22 3.20 -2.80
CA TYR A 179 10.25 3.87 -3.60
C TYR A 179 10.34 5.38 -3.37
N SER A 180 9.20 6.05 -3.16
CA SER A 180 9.14 7.52 -3.12
C SER A 180 8.83 8.10 -1.75
N VAL A 181 8.25 7.32 -0.82
CA VAL A 181 7.86 7.82 0.51
C VAL A 181 8.76 7.26 1.59
N ILE A 182 9.01 5.95 1.60
CA ILE A 182 9.81 5.32 2.67
C ILE A 182 11.31 5.54 2.44
N PHE A 183 11.80 5.33 1.21
CA PHE A 183 13.24 5.28 0.92
C PHE A 183 13.83 6.46 0.15
N ARG A 184 13.10 7.58 0.03
CA ARG A 184 13.54 8.76 -0.71
C ARG A 184 13.90 9.92 0.20
#